data_AF-A0A7Y2FPP1-F1
#
_entry.id   AF-A0A7Y2FPP1-F1
#
_cell.length_a   1.000
_cell.length_b   1.000
_cell.length_c   1.000
_cell.angle_alpha   90.00
_cell.angle_beta   90.00
_cell.angle_gamma   90.00
#
_symmetry.space_group_name_H-M   'P 1'
#
loop_
_entity.id
_entity.type
_entity.pdbx_description
1 polymer ?
#
loop_
_entity_poly.entity_id
_entity_poly.type
_entity_poly.pdbx_seq_one_letter_code
_entity_poly.pdbx_strand_id
1 'polypeptide(L)'
;MSILSKLGQSKIAKGAAQWMTDNRGLVVAATALPASFLFERARVTRDVLYARFGASPEKHDERVRRVQEQVRAWNASGSNRPMCTARPPWLTMSTRTSTYKKDCNHIEIDLRDILEVDTERMTVRVEPLANMGQISRYLVPMGYALKVMVEMEDLTAGGLCMGLGMETTCHRYGLIQETVVAYEVVTADGTLLRVTQQSDPELFHALPWSHGTLGFLVAIELEIESAKPYVRMKYIPCHSMDELCDKTYALSVADDAPEFLEATIYSKDSGVIQCAWYDDAPADRSK
;
A
#
# COMPACT_ATOMS: atom_id res chain seq x y z
N MET A 1 27.29 20.14 21.29
CA MET A 1 27.80 19.04 20.46
C MET A 1 27.77 17.75 21.27
N SER A 2 26.91 16.81 20.88
CA SER A 2 26.65 15.55 21.62
C SER A 2 27.91 14.67 21.69
N ILE A 3 28.09 13.93 22.78
CA ILE A 3 29.20 12.98 23.04
C ILE A 3 29.37 11.99 21.87
N LEU A 4 28.30 11.68 21.14
CA LEU A 4 28.32 10.86 19.92
C LEU A 4 29.15 11.45 18.78
N SER A 5 29.31 12.79 18.70
CA SER A 5 30.10 13.44 17.64
C SER A 5 31.61 13.31 17.84
N LYS A 6 32.07 13.02 19.06
CA LYS A 6 33.50 12.77 19.36
C LYS A 6 33.90 11.32 19.15
N LEU A 7 32.97 10.37 19.28
CA LEU A 7 33.20 8.94 19.04
C LEU A 7 33.47 8.61 17.56
N GLY A 8 32.81 9.31 16.64
CA GLY A 8 32.99 9.12 15.18
C GLY A 8 34.32 9.63 14.60
N GLN A 9 35.17 10.28 15.40
CA GLN A 9 36.45 10.86 14.92
C GLN A 9 37.69 10.05 15.30
N SER A 10 37.57 8.97 16.07
CA SER A 10 38.72 8.14 16.43
C SER A 10 39.20 7.30 15.23
N LYS A 11 40.51 7.09 15.10
CA LYS A 11 41.09 6.20 14.06
C LYS A 11 40.49 4.80 14.11
N ILE A 12 40.12 4.33 15.29
CA ILE A 12 39.49 3.03 15.53
C ILE A 12 38.07 3.00 14.92
N ALA A 13 37.26 4.04 15.17
CA ALA A 13 35.92 4.14 14.61
C ALA A 13 35.95 4.20 13.06
N LYS A 14 36.91 4.94 12.49
CA LYS A 14 37.11 4.99 11.04
C LYS A 14 37.57 3.64 10.46
N GLY A 15 38.50 2.95 11.14
CA GLY A 15 38.95 1.61 10.75
C GLY A 15 37.83 0.57 10.80
N ALA A 16 37.02 0.60 11.86
CA ALA A 16 35.85 -0.26 11.99
C ALA A 16 34.80 0.03 10.91
N ALA A 17 34.53 1.31 10.61
CA ALA A 17 33.60 1.69 9.55
C ALA A 17 34.08 1.23 8.16
N GLN A 18 35.37 1.37 7.86
CA GLN A 18 35.95 0.88 6.62
C GLN A 18 35.84 -0.65 6.53
N TRP A 19 36.21 -1.37 7.59
CA TRP A 19 36.09 -2.82 7.63
C TRP A 19 34.64 -3.29 7.44
N MET A 20 33.66 -2.65 8.09
CA MET A 20 32.25 -2.95 7.90
C MET A 20 31.77 -2.67 6.47
N THR A 21 32.33 -1.67 5.79
CA THR A 21 31.99 -1.33 4.41
C THR A 21 32.56 -2.35 3.43
N ASP A 22 33.80 -2.76 3.65
CA ASP A 22 34.49 -3.78 2.84
C ASP A 22 33.86 -5.17 3.04
N ASN A 23 33.38 -5.46 4.26
CA ASN A 23 32.73 -6.71 4.63
C ASN A 23 31.21 -6.59 4.75
N ARG A 24 30.60 -5.61 4.06
CA ARG A 24 29.16 -5.29 4.20
C ARG A 24 28.24 -6.48 4.03
N GLY A 25 28.57 -7.42 3.14
CA GLY A 25 27.79 -8.64 2.94
C GLY A 25 27.73 -9.51 4.20
N LEU A 26 28.87 -9.69 4.89
CA LEU A 26 28.93 -10.42 6.15
C LEU A 26 28.20 -9.68 7.28
N VAL A 27 28.36 -8.37 7.36
CA VAL A 27 27.66 -7.55 8.35
C VAL A 27 26.16 -7.66 8.16
N VAL A 28 25.68 -7.50 6.92
CA VAL A 28 24.25 -7.64 6.59
C VAL A 28 23.74 -9.04 6.90
N ALA A 29 24.45 -10.10 6.47
CA ALA A 29 24.06 -11.48 6.72
C ALA A 29 24.03 -11.84 8.22
N ALA A 30 24.98 -11.33 9.02
CA ALA A 30 25.07 -11.67 10.44
C ALA A 30 24.13 -10.83 11.33
N THR A 31 23.71 -9.65 10.88
CA THR A 31 22.97 -8.68 11.72
C THR A 31 21.64 -8.27 11.11
N ALA A 32 21.67 -7.58 9.96
CA ALA A 32 20.50 -7.00 9.33
C ALA A 32 19.51 -8.09 8.89
N LEU A 33 19.98 -9.18 8.29
CA LEU A 33 19.11 -10.25 7.79
C LEU A 33 18.39 -10.99 8.94
N PRO A 34 19.06 -11.46 10.02
CA PRO A 34 18.38 -12.04 11.17
C PRO A 34 17.44 -11.06 11.89
N ALA A 35 17.87 -9.80 12.06
CA ALA A 35 17.05 -8.77 12.72
C ALA A 35 15.78 -8.46 11.90
N SER A 36 15.92 -8.31 10.58
CA SER A 36 14.78 -8.12 9.66
C SER A 36 13.84 -9.32 9.68
N PHE A 37 14.37 -10.55 9.65
CA PHE A 37 13.55 -11.76 9.74
C PHE A 37 12.75 -11.84 11.05
N LEU A 38 13.39 -11.58 12.20
CA LEU A 38 12.71 -11.56 13.49
C LEU A 38 11.64 -10.46 13.55
N PHE A 39 11.96 -9.29 13.02
CA PHE A 39 11.04 -8.16 12.97
C PHE A 39 9.83 -8.43 12.07
N GLU A 40 10.04 -9.00 10.89
CA GLU A 40 8.99 -9.44 9.97
C GLU A 40 8.11 -10.50 10.64
N ARG A 41 8.70 -11.53 11.24
CA ARG A 41 7.97 -12.56 12.00
C ARG A 41 7.14 -11.97 13.14
N ALA A 42 7.67 -10.99 13.86
CA ALA A 42 6.93 -10.29 14.91
C ALA A 42 5.74 -9.50 14.34
N ARG A 43 5.92 -8.82 13.20
CA ARG A 43 4.81 -8.10 12.53
C ARG A 43 3.73 -9.03 12.04
N VAL A 44 4.09 -10.09 11.31
CA VAL A 44 3.13 -11.09 10.82
C VAL A 44 2.38 -11.72 11.99
N THR A 45 3.07 -12.06 13.08
CA THR A 45 2.44 -12.61 14.28
C THR A 45 1.47 -11.61 14.91
N ARG A 46 1.85 -10.34 15.03
CA ARG A 46 0.97 -9.26 15.51
C ARG A 46 -0.27 -9.14 14.63
N ASP A 47 -0.12 -9.17 13.31
CA ASP A 47 -1.23 -8.99 12.38
C ASP A 47 -2.20 -10.16 12.42
N VAL A 48 -1.69 -11.40 12.57
CA VAL A 48 -2.51 -12.60 12.81
C VAL A 48 -3.24 -12.53 14.14
N LEU A 49 -2.57 -12.11 15.22
CA LEU A 49 -3.20 -11.94 16.52
C LEU A 49 -4.30 -10.87 16.47
N TYR A 50 -4.04 -9.76 15.78
CA TYR A 50 -5.03 -8.71 15.57
C TYR A 50 -6.22 -9.24 14.77
N ALA A 51 -5.99 -9.87 13.62
CA ALA A 51 -7.08 -10.43 12.81
C ALA A 51 -7.94 -11.45 13.59
N ARG A 52 -7.34 -12.22 14.50
CA ARG A 52 -8.04 -13.24 15.27
C ARG A 52 -8.76 -12.72 16.52
N PHE A 53 -8.21 -11.72 17.20
CA PHE A 53 -8.68 -11.31 18.53
C PHE A 53 -8.95 -9.82 18.68
N GLY A 54 -8.46 -8.99 17.77
CA GLY A 54 -8.51 -7.53 17.86
C GLY A 54 -9.34 -6.84 16.77
N ALA A 55 -9.58 -7.50 15.63
CA ALA A 55 -10.44 -6.98 14.58
C ALA A 55 -11.87 -6.85 15.11
N SER A 56 -12.44 -5.66 14.95
CA SER A 56 -13.79 -5.34 15.41
C SER A 56 -14.46 -4.40 14.42
N PRO A 57 -14.81 -4.87 13.20
CA PRO A 57 -15.44 -4.06 12.17
C PRO A 57 -16.72 -3.38 12.64
N GLU A 58 -17.45 -4.01 13.57
CA GLU A 58 -18.69 -3.47 14.16
C GLU A 58 -18.48 -2.17 14.96
N LYS A 59 -17.23 -1.88 15.37
CA LYS A 59 -16.85 -0.64 16.07
C LYS A 59 -16.35 0.45 15.13
N HIS A 60 -16.40 0.24 13.82
CA HIS A 60 -15.99 1.21 12.82
C HIS A 60 -16.60 2.60 13.08
N ASP A 61 -17.93 2.69 13.15
CA ASP A 61 -18.63 3.95 13.34
C ASP A 61 -18.27 4.65 14.66
N GLU A 62 -18.02 3.89 15.73
CA GLU A 62 -17.55 4.44 17.00
C GLU A 62 -16.16 5.06 16.85
N ARG A 63 -15.24 4.36 16.18
CA ARG A 63 -13.89 4.87 15.90
C ARG A 63 -13.91 6.09 14.98
N VAL A 64 -14.79 6.11 13.98
CA VAL A 64 -15.00 7.29 13.11
C VAL A 64 -15.50 8.48 13.92
N ARG A 65 -16.44 8.30 14.84
CA ARG A 65 -16.89 9.39 15.74
C ARG A 65 -15.73 9.95 16.57
N ARG A 66 -14.81 9.11 17.05
CA ARG A 66 -13.61 9.59 17.76
C ARG A 66 -12.71 10.44 16.86
N VAL A 67 -12.61 10.14 15.56
CA VAL A 67 -11.90 11.01 14.60
C VAL A 67 -12.62 12.36 14.48
N GLN A 68 -13.94 12.37 14.32
CA GLN A 68 -14.73 13.60 14.25
C GLN A 68 -14.60 14.44 15.53
N GLU A 69 -14.63 13.81 16.70
CA GLU A 69 -14.46 14.45 18.01
C GLU A 69 -13.08 15.10 18.14
N GLN A 70 -12.01 14.41 17.72
CA GLN A 70 -10.66 14.98 17.71
C GLN A 70 -10.57 16.23 16.83
N VAL A 71 -11.14 16.18 15.62
CA VAL A 71 -11.16 17.32 14.69
C VAL A 71 -11.97 18.49 15.26
N ARG A 72 -13.15 18.23 15.82
CA ARG A 72 -14.00 19.26 16.43
C ARG A 72 -13.35 19.88 17.67
N ALA A 73 -12.72 19.06 18.51
CA ALA A 73 -11.98 19.53 19.68
C ALA A 73 -10.79 20.41 19.27
N TRP A 74 -10.09 20.02 18.19
CA TRP A 74 -9.03 20.84 17.61
C TRP A 74 -9.56 22.20 17.14
N ASN A 75 -10.65 22.22 16.38
CA ASN A 75 -11.26 23.47 15.90
C ASN A 75 -11.74 24.37 17.06
N ALA A 76 -12.32 23.78 18.10
CA ALA A 76 -12.76 24.50 19.30
C ALA A 76 -11.60 25.11 20.11
N SER A 77 -10.37 24.60 19.97
CA SER A 77 -9.19 25.14 20.64
C SER A 77 -8.77 26.53 20.13
N GLY A 78 -9.24 26.94 18.94
CA GLY A 78 -8.82 28.17 18.28
C GLY A 78 -7.40 28.17 17.73
N SER A 79 -6.74 27.01 17.71
CA SER A 79 -5.40 26.87 17.16
C SER A 79 -5.38 26.93 15.63
N ASN A 80 -4.30 27.46 15.07
CA ASN A 80 -4.09 27.59 13.62
C ASN A 80 -3.08 26.57 13.07
N ARG A 81 -2.61 25.63 13.89
CA ARG A 81 -1.68 24.60 13.40
C ARG A 81 -2.42 23.66 12.42
N PRO A 82 -1.78 23.23 11.33
CA PRO A 82 -2.37 22.23 10.44
C PRO A 82 -2.62 20.91 11.18
N MET A 83 -3.58 20.12 10.73
CA MET A 83 -3.77 18.76 11.22
C MET A 83 -3.10 17.75 10.28
N CYS A 84 -2.62 16.64 10.82
CA CYS A 84 -2.17 15.49 10.05
C CYS A 84 -2.46 14.18 10.78
N THR A 85 -2.35 13.04 10.09
CA THR A 85 -2.49 11.74 10.75
C THR A 85 -1.38 11.51 11.79
N ALA A 86 -1.72 10.88 12.91
CA ALA A 86 -0.76 10.49 13.96
C ALA A 86 0.19 9.36 13.52
N ARG A 87 -0.02 8.75 12.34
CA ARG A 87 0.79 7.64 11.82
C ARG A 87 2.28 8.01 11.79
N PRO A 88 3.16 7.27 12.50
CA PRO A 88 4.59 7.59 12.56
C PRO A 88 5.27 7.61 11.18
N PRO A 89 6.19 8.57 10.91
CA PRO A 89 6.88 8.69 9.63
C PRO A 89 7.68 7.45 9.19
N TRP A 90 8.23 6.70 10.15
CA TRP A 90 9.05 5.50 9.88
C TRP A 90 8.23 4.31 9.36
N LEU A 91 6.89 4.38 9.40
CA LEU A 91 5.99 3.42 8.78
C LEU A 91 5.61 3.80 7.34
N THR A 92 6.05 4.96 6.86
CA THR A 92 5.82 5.39 5.48
C THR A 92 6.93 4.85 4.59
N MET A 93 6.56 4.30 3.43
CA MET A 93 7.52 3.91 2.38
C MET A 93 7.94 5.15 1.59
N SER A 94 8.70 6.04 2.23
CA SER A 94 9.26 7.22 1.60
C SER A 94 10.69 7.44 2.04
N THR A 95 11.55 7.80 1.09
CA THR A 95 12.92 8.23 1.36
C THR A 95 12.97 9.62 2.01
N ARG A 96 11.87 10.38 1.97
CA ARG A 96 11.78 11.72 2.57
C ARG A 96 11.36 11.65 4.03
N THR A 97 12.18 12.21 4.91
CA THR A 97 11.81 12.42 6.30
C THR A 97 10.61 13.38 6.41
N SER A 98 9.51 12.91 6.98
CA SER A 98 8.27 13.70 7.14
C SER A 98 8.39 14.73 8.29
N THR A 99 9.27 15.72 8.14
CA THR A 99 9.54 16.73 9.17
C THR A 99 8.32 17.63 9.46
N TYR A 100 7.43 17.82 8.49
CA TYR A 100 6.22 18.66 8.61
C TYR A 100 5.32 18.23 9.77
N LYS A 101 5.30 16.94 10.12
CA LYS A 101 4.46 16.41 11.20
C LYS A 101 4.80 17.02 12.57
N LYS A 102 6.01 17.55 12.77
CA LYS A 102 6.40 18.20 14.04
C LYS A 102 5.57 19.44 14.35
N ASP A 103 5.08 20.10 13.31
CA ASP A 103 4.37 21.37 13.42
C ASP A 103 2.85 21.23 13.32
N CYS A 104 2.36 20.01 13.12
CA CYS A 104 0.94 19.69 12.96
C CYS A 104 0.33 19.12 14.25
N ASN A 105 -0.98 19.32 14.44
CA ASN A 105 -1.78 18.54 15.36
C ASN A 105 -2.00 17.12 14.82
N HIS A 106 -1.88 16.11 15.66
CA HIS A 106 -1.96 14.71 15.23
C HIS A 106 -3.36 14.17 15.50
N ILE A 107 -4.02 13.72 14.45
CA ILE A 107 -5.32 13.04 14.53
C ILE A 107 -5.07 11.53 14.46
N GLU A 108 -5.48 10.81 15.49
CA GLU A 108 -5.38 9.37 15.59
C GLU A 108 -6.42 8.70 14.69
N ILE A 109 -5.93 7.93 13.72
CA ILE A 109 -6.73 7.13 12.79
C ILE A 109 -6.34 5.66 13.00
N ASP A 110 -6.84 5.01 14.05
CA ASP A 110 -6.58 3.57 14.30
C ASP A 110 -7.68 2.71 13.66
N LEU A 111 -7.71 2.76 12.32
CA LEU A 111 -8.69 2.09 11.47
C LEU A 111 -7.95 1.18 10.49
N ARG A 112 -7.98 -0.14 10.69
CA ARG A 112 -7.25 -1.17 9.94
C ARG A 112 -8.04 -2.45 9.62
N ASP A 113 -9.35 -2.44 9.84
CA ASP A 113 -10.24 -3.57 9.60
C ASP A 113 -10.74 -3.63 8.15
N ILE A 114 -11.07 -4.84 7.71
CA ILE A 114 -11.87 -5.07 6.52
C ILE A 114 -13.32 -5.09 6.99
N LEU A 115 -14.15 -4.23 6.42
CA LEU A 115 -15.49 -3.93 6.94
C LEU A 115 -16.54 -4.84 6.33
N GLU A 116 -16.53 -4.97 5.00
CA GLU A 116 -17.57 -5.68 4.27
C GLU A 116 -17.06 -6.15 2.92
N VAL A 117 -17.50 -7.32 2.46
CA VAL A 117 -17.33 -7.80 1.08
C VAL A 117 -18.71 -8.01 0.50
N ASP A 118 -19.02 -7.30 -0.57
CA ASP A 118 -20.27 -7.39 -1.31
C ASP A 118 -20.01 -8.16 -2.61
N THR A 119 -20.48 -9.40 -2.67
CA THR A 119 -20.29 -10.29 -3.83
C THR A 119 -21.30 -10.05 -4.95
N GLU A 120 -22.38 -9.29 -4.68
CA GLU A 120 -23.34 -8.88 -5.71
C GLU A 120 -22.84 -7.64 -6.45
N ARG A 121 -22.35 -6.65 -5.69
CA ARG A 121 -21.75 -5.42 -6.23
C ARG A 121 -20.28 -5.57 -6.63
N MET A 122 -19.66 -6.70 -6.27
CA MET A 122 -18.24 -6.98 -6.48
C MET A 122 -17.35 -5.87 -5.89
N THR A 123 -17.59 -5.53 -4.62
CA THR A 123 -16.77 -4.56 -3.89
C THR A 123 -16.30 -5.06 -2.52
N VAL A 124 -15.24 -4.44 -2.02
CA VAL A 124 -14.78 -4.59 -0.63
C VAL A 124 -14.67 -3.21 0.01
N ARG A 125 -15.26 -3.05 1.19
CA ARG A 125 -15.13 -1.85 2.02
C ARG A 125 -14.08 -2.09 3.10
N VAL A 126 -13.06 -1.24 3.17
CA VAL A 126 -11.92 -1.38 4.08
C VAL A 126 -11.61 -0.08 4.80
N GLU A 127 -11.01 -0.19 5.97
CA GLU A 127 -10.43 0.94 6.69
C GLU A 127 -9.07 1.36 6.09
N PRO A 128 -8.67 2.63 6.20
CA PRO A 128 -7.52 3.21 5.49
C PRO A 128 -6.18 2.55 5.83
N LEU A 129 -5.99 2.00 7.04
CA LEU A 129 -4.76 1.33 7.44
C LEU A 129 -4.78 -0.18 7.21
N ALA A 130 -5.86 -0.74 6.63
CA ALA A 130 -5.83 -2.11 6.14
C ALA A 130 -4.75 -2.19 5.05
N ASN A 131 -3.80 -3.11 5.20
CA ASN A 131 -2.69 -3.26 4.27
C ASN A 131 -2.98 -4.30 3.18
N MET A 132 -2.23 -4.25 2.07
CA MET A 132 -2.45 -5.15 0.92
C MET A 132 -2.33 -6.62 1.34
N GLY A 133 -1.39 -6.95 2.24
CA GLY A 133 -1.23 -8.31 2.76
C GLY A 133 -2.41 -8.80 3.60
N GLN A 134 -3.12 -7.92 4.30
CA GLN A 134 -4.35 -8.24 5.03
C GLN A 134 -5.50 -8.46 4.05
N ILE A 135 -5.63 -7.56 3.06
CA ILE A 135 -6.69 -7.62 2.05
C ILE A 135 -6.56 -8.89 1.20
N SER A 136 -5.36 -9.24 0.70
CA SER A 136 -5.16 -10.49 -0.06
C SER A 136 -5.54 -11.72 0.76
N ARG A 137 -5.01 -11.82 1.98
CA ARG A 137 -5.25 -12.98 2.85
C ARG A 137 -6.72 -13.12 3.23
N TYR A 138 -7.49 -12.04 3.21
CA TYR A 138 -8.92 -12.07 3.44
C TYR A 138 -9.71 -12.45 2.18
N LEU A 139 -9.41 -11.82 1.03
CA LEU A 139 -10.15 -11.99 -0.23
C LEU A 139 -9.84 -13.29 -0.97
N VAL A 140 -8.56 -13.69 -1.07
CA VAL A 140 -8.13 -14.84 -1.88
C VAL A 140 -8.78 -16.15 -1.44
N PRO A 141 -8.91 -16.48 -0.14
CA PRO A 141 -9.63 -17.69 0.28
C PRO A 141 -11.11 -17.72 -0.10
N MET A 142 -11.72 -16.56 -0.36
CA MET A 142 -13.11 -16.44 -0.83
C MET A 142 -13.21 -16.47 -2.37
N GLY A 143 -12.08 -16.59 -3.09
CA GLY A 143 -12.05 -16.58 -4.55
C GLY A 143 -12.11 -15.18 -5.15
N TYR A 144 -11.63 -14.16 -4.42
CA TYR A 144 -11.62 -12.76 -4.88
C TYR A 144 -10.24 -12.11 -4.75
N ALA A 145 -10.01 -11.05 -5.52
CA ALA A 145 -8.87 -10.15 -5.41
C ALA A 145 -9.31 -8.71 -5.67
N LEU A 146 -8.53 -7.72 -5.22
CA LEU A 146 -8.69 -6.34 -5.71
C LEU A 146 -8.38 -6.31 -7.21
N LYS A 147 -9.13 -5.52 -7.99
CA LYS A 147 -8.81 -5.31 -9.41
C LYS A 147 -7.39 -4.77 -9.61
N VAL A 148 -6.96 -3.86 -8.72
CA VAL A 148 -5.58 -3.37 -8.65
C VAL A 148 -5.00 -3.73 -7.30
N MET A 149 -4.28 -4.86 -7.26
CA MET A 149 -3.57 -5.33 -6.07
C MET A 149 -2.10 -4.99 -6.18
N VAL A 150 -1.52 -4.34 -5.17
CA VAL A 150 -0.11 -3.95 -5.14
C VAL A 150 0.73 -5.01 -4.42
N GLU A 151 1.92 -5.36 -4.94
CA GLU A 151 2.77 -6.45 -4.46
C GLU A 151 3.21 -6.26 -3.00
N MET A 152 3.52 -5.02 -2.61
CA MET A 152 4.08 -4.71 -1.31
C MET A 152 3.03 -4.81 -0.19
N GLU A 153 3.05 -5.92 0.54
CA GLU A 153 2.06 -6.25 1.59
C GLU A 153 1.85 -5.16 2.65
N ASP A 154 2.92 -4.47 3.04
CA ASP A 154 2.92 -3.46 4.12
C ASP A 154 2.22 -2.14 3.70
N LEU A 155 1.94 -1.94 2.41
CA LEU A 155 1.28 -0.73 1.93
C LEU A 155 -0.20 -0.72 2.29
N THR A 156 -0.66 0.41 2.82
CA THR A 156 -2.05 0.59 3.28
C THR A 156 -2.95 1.07 2.15
N ALA A 157 -4.19 0.58 2.10
CA ALA A 157 -5.19 0.98 1.10
C ALA A 157 -5.36 2.50 0.99
N GLY A 158 -5.43 3.21 2.13
CA GLY A 158 -5.55 4.67 2.13
C GLY A 158 -4.33 5.39 1.57
N GLY A 159 -3.12 4.90 1.85
CA GLY A 159 -1.89 5.47 1.30
C GLY A 159 -1.81 5.32 -0.23
N LEU A 160 -2.22 4.17 -0.74
CA LEU A 160 -2.24 3.87 -2.17
C LEU A 160 -3.31 4.68 -2.91
N CYS A 161 -4.54 4.73 -2.38
CA CYS A 161 -5.64 5.46 -3.02
C CYS A 161 -5.49 6.98 -2.99
N MET A 162 -4.90 7.54 -1.93
CA MET A 162 -4.70 8.99 -1.78
C MET A 162 -3.34 9.47 -2.33
N GLY A 163 -2.46 8.54 -2.66
CA GLY A 163 -1.15 8.78 -3.24
C GLY A 163 -1.09 8.19 -4.64
N LEU A 164 -0.26 7.15 -4.80
CA LEU A 164 -0.13 6.38 -6.01
C LEU A 164 -0.16 4.89 -5.66
N GLY A 165 -1.05 4.14 -6.32
CA GLY A 165 -1.02 2.69 -6.33
C GLY A 165 -1.06 2.19 -7.75
N MET A 166 0.02 1.53 -8.18
CA MET A 166 0.16 0.93 -9.50
C MET A 166 0.73 -0.47 -9.36
N GLU A 167 0.31 -1.39 -10.23
CA GLU A 167 0.84 -2.73 -10.31
C GLU A 167 0.53 -3.35 -11.69
N THR A 168 0.88 -4.62 -11.85
CA THR A 168 0.71 -5.48 -13.03
C THR A 168 -0.67 -5.49 -13.70
N THR A 169 -1.76 -5.09 -13.04
CA THR A 169 -3.11 -5.07 -13.64
C THR A 169 -3.53 -3.68 -14.14
N CYS A 170 -2.68 -2.66 -13.96
CA CYS A 170 -3.04 -1.28 -14.26
C CYS A 170 -3.28 -0.97 -15.73
N HIS A 171 -2.74 -1.77 -16.66
CA HIS A 171 -3.07 -1.63 -18.08
C HIS A 171 -4.55 -1.92 -18.39
N ARG A 172 -5.24 -2.67 -17.52
CA ARG A 172 -6.66 -3.01 -17.68
C ARG A 172 -7.58 -2.10 -16.89
N TYR A 173 -7.20 -1.79 -15.65
CA TYR A 173 -8.10 -1.14 -14.69
C TYR A 173 -7.67 0.28 -14.32
N GLY A 174 -6.55 0.77 -14.86
CA GLY A 174 -5.93 2.00 -14.40
C GLY A 174 -5.27 1.83 -13.04
N LEU A 175 -5.05 2.93 -12.35
CA LEU A 175 -4.46 2.98 -11.01
C LEU A 175 -5.47 2.58 -9.94
N ILE A 176 -5.02 2.23 -8.74
CA ILE A 176 -5.91 1.74 -7.66
C ILE A 176 -7.07 2.70 -7.35
N GLN A 177 -6.85 4.01 -7.42
CA GLN A 177 -7.90 4.99 -7.17
C GLN A 177 -9.02 4.95 -8.22
N GLU A 178 -8.73 4.47 -9.43
CA GLU A 178 -9.72 4.36 -10.51
C GLU A 178 -10.66 3.16 -10.29
N THR A 179 -10.29 2.26 -9.36
CA THR A 179 -11.12 1.15 -8.89
C THR A 179 -11.90 1.47 -7.61
N VAL A 180 -11.83 2.71 -7.11
CA VAL A 180 -12.59 3.12 -5.93
C VAL A 180 -14.02 3.46 -6.33
N VAL A 181 -14.99 2.94 -5.58
CA VAL A 181 -16.42 3.21 -5.75
C VAL A 181 -16.90 4.30 -4.80
N ALA A 182 -16.33 4.34 -3.58
CA ALA A 182 -16.66 5.34 -2.58
C ALA A 182 -15.48 5.63 -1.65
N TYR A 183 -15.35 6.89 -1.25
CA TYR A 183 -14.49 7.32 -0.15
C TYR A 183 -15.35 7.77 1.02
N GLU A 184 -14.93 7.43 2.24
CA GLU A 184 -15.48 8.04 3.44
C GLU A 184 -14.41 8.89 4.10
N VAL A 185 -14.69 10.19 4.24
CA VAL A 185 -13.73 11.18 4.69
C VAL A 185 -14.32 12.03 5.80
N VAL A 186 -13.54 12.27 6.85
CA VAL A 186 -13.82 13.30 7.85
C VAL A 186 -13.14 14.58 7.41
N THR A 187 -13.93 15.60 7.06
CA THR A 187 -13.45 16.90 6.60
C THR A 187 -12.88 17.73 7.75
N ALA A 188 -12.25 18.86 7.42
CA ALA A 188 -11.56 19.71 8.39
C ALA A 188 -12.48 20.29 9.49
N ASP A 189 -13.79 20.35 9.27
CA ASP A 189 -14.81 20.75 10.26
C ASP A 189 -15.31 19.58 11.15
N GLY A 190 -14.89 18.35 10.85
CA GLY A 190 -15.33 17.13 11.54
C GLY A 190 -16.63 16.54 10.99
N THR A 191 -17.08 16.97 9.81
CA THR A 191 -18.20 16.34 9.10
C THR A 191 -17.73 15.04 8.44
N LEU A 192 -18.55 13.98 8.51
CA LEU A 192 -18.30 12.73 7.80
C LEU A 192 -19.03 12.79 6.46
N LEU A 193 -18.29 12.61 5.37
CA LEU A 193 -18.84 12.56 4.01
C LEU A 193 -18.60 11.17 3.43
N ARG A 194 -19.61 10.64 2.75
CA ARG A 194 -19.48 9.50 1.83
C ARG A 194 -19.53 10.03 0.39
N VAL A 195 -18.38 10.00 -0.25
CA VAL A 195 -18.11 10.62 -1.54
C VAL A 195 -18.06 9.54 -2.60
N THR A 196 -18.96 9.61 -3.57
CA THR A 196 -18.98 8.78 -4.78
C THR A 196 -18.95 9.69 -6.00
N GLN A 197 -18.70 9.12 -7.18
CA GLN A 197 -18.77 9.87 -8.43
C GLN A 197 -20.15 10.53 -8.66
N GLN A 198 -21.22 9.97 -8.10
CA GLN A 198 -22.58 10.50 -8.24
C GLN A 198 -22.95 11.52 -7.14
N SER A 199 -22.41 11.37 -5.92
CA SER A 199 -22.78 12.25 -4.81
C SER A 199 -22.01 13.57 -4.83
N ASP A 200 -20.70 13.52 -5.09
CA ASP A 200 -19.81 14.70 -5.16
C ASP A 200 -18.64 14.39 -6.12
N PRO A 201 -18.84 14.55 -7.44
CA PRO A 201 -17.83 14.21 -8.43
C PRO A 201 -16.56 15.06 -8.32
N GLU A 202 -16.67 16.32 -7.90
CA GLU A 202 -15.52 17.21 -7.76
C GLU A 202 -14.59 16.72 -6.65
N LEU A 203 -15.15 16.43 -5.47
CA LEU A 203 -14.36 15.89 -4.36
C LEU A 203 -13.87 14.47 -4.68
N PHE A 204 -14.70 13.63 -5.31
CA PHE A 204 -14.33 12.27 -5.68
C PHE A 204 -13.06 12.23 -6.54
N HIS A 205 -12.96 13.09 -7.56
CA HIS A 205 -11.79 13.16 -8.43
C HIS A 205 -10.62 13.95 -7.83
N ALA A 206 -10.86 14.79 -6.82
CA ALA A 206 -9.80 15.56 -6.14
C ALA A 206 -9.15 14.80 -4.97
N LEU A 207 -9.81 13.79 -4.39
CA LEU A 207 -9.29 12.99 -3.29
C LEU A 207 -8.01 12.21 -3.63
N PRO A 208 -7.93 11.49 -4.77
CA PRO A 208 -6.67 10.91 -5.23
C PRO A 208 -5.58 11.97 -5.38
N TRP A 209 -4.33 11.60 -5.15
CA TRP A 209 -3.17 12.51 -5.19
C TRP A 209 -3.19 13.68 -4.18
N SER A 210 -4.24 13.84 -3.37
CA SER A 210 -4.27 14.86 -2.33
C SER A 210 -3.31 14.57 -1.18
N HIS A 211 -2.79 13.33 -1.08
CA HIS A 211 -1.96 12.88 0.03
C HIS A 211 -2.57 13.14 1.41
N GLY A 212 -3.92 13.12 1.51
CA GLY A 212 -4.67 13.34 2.75
C GLY A 212 -4.84 14.80 3.14
N THR A 213 -4.67 15.75 2.22
CA THR A 213 -4.84 17.19 2.48
C THR A 213 -6.30 17.66 2.47
N LEU A 214 -7.19 16.92 1.80
CA LEU A 214 -8.62 17.28 1.69
C LEU A 214 -9.50 16.68 2.80
N GLY A 215 -8.97 15.77 3.61
CA GLY A 215 -9.70 15.16 4.72
C GLY A 215 -9.00 13.93 5.27
N PHE A 216 -9.51 13.46 6.42
CA PHE A 216 -9.09 12.20 7.02
C PHE A 216 -9.90 11.06 6.45
N LEU A 217 -9.28 10.26 5.59
CA LEU A 217 -9.89 9.05 5.07
C LEU A 217 -10.16 8.07 6.23
N VAL A 218 -11.38 7.56 6.29
CA VAL A 218 -11.82 6.63 7.34
C VAL A 218 -12.35 5.30 6.79
N ALA A 219 -12.82 5.27 5.54
CA ALA A 219 -13.08 4.02 4.81
C ALA A 219 -12.95 4.23 3.30
N ILE A 220 -12.74 3.13 2.57
CA ILE A 220 -12.66 3.08 1.11
C ILE A 220 -13.45 1.86 0.65
N GLU A 221 -14.26 2.02 -0.38
CA GLU A 221 -14.89 0.91 -1.08
C GLU A 221 -14.21 0.71 -2.43
N LEU A 222 -13.61 -0.46 -2.65
CA LEU A 222 -12.82 -0.82 -3.82
C LEU A 222 -13.53 -1.91 -4.61
N GLU A 223 -13.40 -1.87 -5.93
CA GLU A 223 -13.83 -2.98 -6.80
C GLU A 223 -12.94 -4.21 -6.63
N ILE A 224 -13.58 -5.38 -6.62
CA ILE A 224 -12.94 -6.69 -6.63
C ILE A 224 -13.26 -7.44 -7.90
N GLU A 225 -12.45 -8.45 -8.20
CA GLU A 225 -12.70 -9.42 -9.27
C GLU A 225 -12.57 -10.85 -8.75
N SER A 226 -13.07 -11.81 -9.53
CA SER A 226 -12.91 -13.23 -9.21
C SER A 226 -11.47 -13.65 -9.41
N ALA A 227 -10.89 -14.30 -8.40
CA ALA A 227 -9.54 -14.83 -8.44
C ALA A 227 -9.58 -16.36 -8.47
N LYS A 228 -8.75 -16.95 -9.32
CA LYS A 228 -8.57 -18.41 -9.37
C LYS A 228 -7.41 -18.86 -8.48
N PRO A 229 -7.35 -20.15 -8.08
CA PRO A 229 -6.32 -20.63 -7.16
C PRO A 229 -4.88 -20.58 -7.71
N TYR A 230 -4.72 -20.48 -9.03
CA TYR A 230 -3.42 -20.45 -9.68
C TYR A 230 -3.30 -19.27 -10.63
N VAL A 231 -2.06 -18.93 -10.94
CA VAL A 231 -1.69 -17.96 -11.98
C VAL A 231 -0.69 -18.63 -12.90
N ARG A 232 -1.00 -18.70 -14.19
CA ARG A 232 -0.11 -19.23 -15.22
C ARG A 232 0.73 -18.09 -15.79
N MET A 233 2.05 -18.20 -15.63
CA MET A 233 3.01 -17.20 -16.09
C MET A 233 3.57 -17.54 -17.47
N LYS A 234 3.89 -16.52 -18.27
CA LYS A 234 4.69 -16.60 -19.49
C LYS A 234 5.79 -15.55 -19.44
N TYR A 235 7.02 -15.97 -19.66
CA TYR A 235 8.18 -15.09 -19.73
C TYR A 235 8.60 -14.91 -21.19
N ILE A 236 8.74 -13.66 -21.62
CA ILE A 236 9.17 -13.31 -22.98
C ILE A 236 10.47 -12.52 -22.86
N PRO A 237 11.64 -13.16 -23.07
CA PRO A 237 12.90 -12.45 -23.11
C PRO A 237 12.92 -11.51 -24.32
N CYS A 238 13.48 -10.32 -24.14
CA CYS A 238 13.67 -9.29 -25.15
C CYS A 238 15.15 -8.90 -25.18
N HIS A 239 15.69 -8.67 -26.37
CA HIS A 239 17.12 -8.42 -26.60
C HIS A 239 17.43 -6.98 -27.06
N SER A 240 16.46 -6.08 -26.90
CA SER A 240 16.61 -4.63 -27.09
C SER A 240 15.51 -3.89 -26.35
N MET A 241 15.70 -2.59 -26.08
CA MET A 241 14.64 -1.77 -25.49
C MET A 241 13.48 -1.52 -26.44
N ASP A 242 13.75 -1.35 -27.74
CA ASP A 242 12.70 -1.14 -28.74
C ASP A 242 11.76 -2.35 -28.79
N GLU A 243 12.33 -3.56 -28.85
CA GLU A 243 11.55 -4.81 -28.79
C GLU A 243 10.71 -4.91 -27.51
N LEU A 244 11.29 -4.59 -26.35
CA LEU A 244 10.60 -4.65 -25.06
C LEU A 244 9.43 -3.67 -25.01
N CYS A 245 9.64 -2.43 -25.42
CA CYS A 245 8.61 -1.39 -25.47
C CYS A 245 7.49 -1.78 -26.43
N ASP A 246 7.82 -2.15 -27.67
CA ASP A 246 6.85 -2.49 -28.71
C ASP A 246 5.99 -3.69 -28.30
N LYS A 247 6.61 -4.76 -27.77
CA LYS A 247 5.89 -5.94 -27.30
C LYS A 247 5.04 -5.65 -26.08
N THR A 248 5.56 -4.90 -25.10
CA THR A 248 4.80 -4.59 -23.87
C THR A 248 3.56 -3.75 -24.23
N TYR A 249 3.72 -2.75 -25.08
CA TYR A 249 2.60 -1.95 -25.57
C TYR A 249 1.59 -2.79 -26.35
N ALA A 250 2.04 -3.62 -27.29
CA ALA A 250 1.16 -4.49 -28.06
C ALA A 250 0.37 -5.44 -27.14
N LEU A 251 1.01 -6.00 -26.11
CA LEU A 251 0.36 -6.86 -25.12
C LEU A 251 -0.63 -6.10 -24.23
N SER A 252 -0.32 -4.85 -23.88
CA SER A 252 -1.16 -4.06 -22.96
C SER A 252 -2.48 -3.62 -23.57
N VAL A 253 -2.54 -3.48 -24.90
CA VAL A 253 -3.73 -3.02 -25.64
C VAL A 253 -4.41 -4.12 -26.46
N ALA A 254 -3.92 -5.36 -26.38
CA ALA A 254 -4.50 -6.48 -27.10
C ALA A 254 -5.92 -6.79 -26.59
N ASP A 255 -6.81 -7.25 -27.49
CA ASP A 255 -8.16 -7.69 -27.12
C ASP A 255 -8.12 -8.85 -26.10
N ASP A 256 -7.08 -9.69 -26.17
CA ASP A 256 -6.79 -10.80 -25.26
C ASP A 256 -5.62 -10.48 -24.30
N ALA A 257 -5.46 -9.21 -23.92
CA ALA A 257 -4.41 -8.76 -23.03
C ALA A 257 -4.28 -9.65 -21.77
N PRO A 258 -3.05 -9.93 -21.32
CA PRO A 258 -2.84 -10.66 -20.07
C PRO A 258 -3.51 -9.96 -18.90
N GLU A 259 -3.91 -10.72 -17.88
CA GLU A 259 -4.45 -10.14 -16.65
C GLU A 259 -3.36 -9.35 -15.91
N PHE A 260 -2.17 -9.91 -15.86
CA PHE A 260 -1.00 -9.32 -15.22
C PHE A 260 0.09 -9.10 -16.27
N LEU A 261 0.62 -7.89 -16.35
CA LEU A 261 1.66 -7.49 -17.27
C LEU A 261 2.72 -6.64 -16.57
N GLU A 262 3.97 -7.10 -16.63
CA GLU A 262 5.13 -6.37 -16.13
C GLU A 262 6.34 -6.65 -17.01
N ALA A 263 7.35 -5.78 -16.96
CA ALA A 263 8.65 -6.04 -17.57
C ALA A 263 9.79 -5.70 -16.61
N THR A 264 10.74 -6.63 -16.45
CA THR A 264 11.97 -6.41 -15.70
C THR A 264 13.13 -6.18 -16.67
N ILE A 265 13.86 -5.07 -16.50
CA ILE A 265 15.02 -4.70 -17.31
C ILE A 265 16.32 -5.05 -16.54
N TYR A 266 17.19 -5.86 -17.15
CA TYR A 266 18.46 -6.29 -16.55
C TYR A 266 19.67 -5.51 -17.09
N SER A 267 19.63 -5.14 -18.37
CA SER A 267 20.66 -4.34 -19.04
C SER A 267 20.05 -3.47 -20.14
N LYS A 268 20.88 -2.68 -20.83
CA LYS A 268 20.46 -1.83 -21.95
C LYS A 268 19.83 -2.64 -23.11
N ASP A 269 20.14 -3.92 -23.19
CA ASP A 269 19.81 -4.84 -24.28
C ASP A 269 19.18 -6.14 -23.78
N SER A 270 18.79 -6.22 -22.50
CA SER A 270 18.17 -7.42 -21.94
C SER A 270 17.08 -7.05 -20.97
N GLY A 271 15.89 -7.59 -21.22
CA GLY A 271 14.77 -7.54 -20.31
C GLY A 271 13.85 -8.73 -20.51
N VAL A 272 12.92 -8.93 -19.59
CA VAL A 272 11.94 -10.02 -19.66
C VAL A 272 10.57 -9.43 -19.38
N ILE A 273 9.64 -9.64 -20.31
CA ILE A 273 8.22 -9.35 -20.10
C ILE A 273 7.59 -10.55 -19.40
N GLN A 274 6.86 -10.29 -18.33
CA GLN A 274 6.11 -11.24 -17.54
C GLN A 274 4.63 -11.02 -17.83
N CYS A 275 3.99 -12.02 -18.44
CA CYS A 275 2.54 -12.05 -18.64
C CYS A 275 1.94 -13.12 -17.74
N ALA A 276 0.75 -12.87 -17.20
CA ALA A 276 0.05 -13.89 -16.43
C ALA A 276 -1.46 -13.84 -16.55
N TRP A 277 -2.08 -14.98 -16.23
CA TRP A 277 -3.53 -15.21 -16.24
C TRP A 277 -3.92 -16.13 -15.08
N TYR A 278 -5.07 -15.88 -14.47
CA TYR A 278 -5.74 -16.75 -13.53
C TYR A 278 -6.02 -18.11 -14.19
N ASP A 279 -5.80 -19.17 -13.43
CA ASP A 279 -5.90 -20.54 -13.89
C ASP A 279 -6.51 -21.44 -12.81
N ASP A 280 -7.20 -22.50 -13.25
CA ASP A 280 -7.78 -23.53 -12.38
C ASP A 280 -6.83 -24.74 -12.21
N ALA A 281 -5.73 -24.78 -12.97
CA ALA A 281 -4.94 -25.99 -13.19
C ALA A 281 -4.22 -26.55 -11.95
N PRO A 282 -4.15 -27.89 -11.84
CA PRO A 282 -2.91 -28.51 -12.35
C PRO A 282 -3.16 -29.74 -13.23
N ALA A 283 -2.59 -29.74 -14.44
CA ALA A 283 -2.36 -30.95 -15.23
C ALA A 283 -0.91 -30.95 -15.73
N ASP A 284 -0.06 -31.68 -15.01
CA ASP A 284 1.39 -31.84 -15.20
C ASP A 284 2.26 -30.57 -14.96
N ARG A 285 3.08 -30.61 -13.91
CA ARG A 285 4.07 -29.57 -13.57
C ARG A 285 5.45 -29.83 -14.20
N SER A 286 5.58 -30.85 -15.05
CA SER A 286 6.87 -31.34 -15.59
C SER A 286 7.25 -30.77 -16.96
N LYS A 287 6.56 -29.74 -17.45
CA LYS A 287 6.91 -29.04 -18.70
C LYS A 287 6.99 -27.53 -18.50
#